data_AF-A0A936JIN4-F1
#
_entry.id   AF-A0A936JIN4-F1
#
_cell.length_a   1.000
_cell.length_b   1.000
_cell.length_c   1.000
_cell.angle_alpha   90.00
_cell.angle_beta   90.00
_cell.angle_gamma   90.00
#
_symmetry.space_group_name_H-M   'P 1'
#
loop_
_entity.id
_entity.type
_entity.pdbx_description
1 polymer ?
#
loop_
_entity_poly.entity_id
_entity_poly.type
_entity_poly.pdbx_seq_one_letter_code
_entity_poly.pdbx_strand_id
1 'polypeptide(L)'
;MKTTLYLFVAFLFAANIVSSAPVSDSCLRMYLPHNPGFDTTTGNSGTYNPDSVMIDTCSGSATYNHKYAKRMFRIQFPIYFYPFDHVLDSGEVKGVSDIDSTYLGLKNRFLEIQDTFGIIYFQGLNHFSSDSIVLLNPVLQVFFEEYQDIDFIVQHFTNTIDSIVKVVYNNRAGNPIGVNEKSETSNFSIYPNPVNDYLTISYKIGRSKDKIEIISIDGKKYWKANIKRSMMFRCCKTVSMY
;
A
#
# COMPACT_ATOMS: atom_id res chain seq x y z
N MET A 1 16.32 -25.46 40.61
CA MET A 1 15.11 -24.78 40.10
C MET A 1 15.38 -23.48 39.33
N LYS A 2 16.49 -22.75 39.56
CA LYS A 2 16.80 -21.54 38.78
C LYS A 2 17.24 -21.84 37.33
N THR A 3 18.03 -22.90 37.13
CA THR A 3 18.52 -23.34 35.81
C THR A 3 17.43 -23.76 34.84
N THR A 4 16.36 -24.38 35.34
CA THR A 4 15.22 -24.82 34.53
C THR A 4 14.34 -23.65 34.07
N LEU A 5 14.27 -22.56 34.85
CA LEU A 5 13.53 -21.35 34.49
C LEU A 5 14.26 -20.58 33.37
N TYR A 6 15.59 -20.49 33.41
CA TYR A 6 16.37 -19.85 32.34
C TYR A 6 16.23 -20.57 30.99
N LEU A 7 16.16 -21.90 31.01
CA LEU A 7 15.93 -22.72 29.82
C LEU A 7 14.52 -22.50 29.23
N PHE A 8 13.50 -22.35 30.07
CA PHE A 8 12.13 -22.12 29.63
C PHE A 8 11.95 -20.71 29.03
N VAL A 9 12.60 -19.69 29.63
CA VAL A 9 12.62 -18.32 29.09
C VAL A 9 13.37 -18.27 27.75
N ALA A 10 14.50 -18.97 27.62
CA ALA A 10 15.22 -19.06 26.34
C ALA A 10 14.38 -19.72 25.23
N PHE A 11 13.56 -20.72 25.57
CA PHE A 11 12.65 -21.37 24.63
C PHE A 11 11.50 -20.46 24.19
N LEU A 12 10.98 -19.62 25.09
CA LEU A 12 9.96 -18.62 24.76
C LEU A 12 10.51 -17.50 23.86
N PHE A 13 11.78 -17.12 24.00
CA PHE A 13 12.40 -16.17 23.07
C PHE A 13 12.70 -16.79 21.70
N ALA A 14 13.07 -18.07 21.64
CA ALA A 14 13.31 -18.77 20.36
C ALA A 14 12.01 -19.04 19.56
N ALA A 15 10.89 -19.30 20.24
CA ALA A 15 9.60 -19.57 19.60
C ALA A 15 8.91 -18.32 19.00
N ASN A 16 9.36 -17.12 19.36
CA ASN A 16 8.85 -15.86 18.82
C ASN A 16 9.67 -15.33 17.62
N ILE A 17 10.72 -16.05 17.20
CA ILE A 17 11.46 -15.74 15.97
C ILE A 17 10.78 -16.42 14.79
N VAL A 18 9.50 -16.09 14.57
CA VAL A 18 8.89 -16.17 13.24
C VAL A 18 8.89 -14.74 12.70
N SER A 19 10.06 -14.10 12.73
CA SER A 19 10.28 -12.82 12.04
C SER A 19 10.80 -13.14 10.66
N SER A 20 10.03 -12.75 9.63
CA SER A 20 10.42 -12.54 8.23
C SER A 20 11.86 -12.93 7.90
N ALA A 21 12.15 -14.23 7.84
CA ALA A 21 13.41 -14.67 7.27
C ALA A 21 13.44 -14.09 5.85
N PRO A 22 14.50 -13.36 5.44
CA PRO A 22 14.59 -12.85 4.09
C PRO A 22 14.34 -14.03 3.15
N VAL A 23 13.33 -13.89 2.30
CA VAL A 23 13.00 -14.90 1.28
C VAL A 23 14.30 -15.18 0.55
N SER A 24 14.69 -16.46 0.40
CA SER A 24 15.90 -16.76 -0.36
C SER A 24 15.73 -16.11 -1.74
N ASP A 25 16.69 -15.29 -2.17
CA ASP A 25 16.57 -14.50 -3.42
C ASP A 25 16.19 -15.37 -4.63
N SER A 26 16.46 -16.68 -4.57
CA SER A 26 16.03 -17.67 -5.58
C SER A 26 14.53 -17.72 -5.86
N CYS A 27 13.69 -17.32 -4.89
CA CYS A 27 12.23 -17.36 -4.96
C CYS A 27 11.59 -16.03 -5.38
N LEU A 28 12.32 -14.92 -5.27
CA LEU A 28 11.85 -13.60 -5.66
C LEU A 28 11.93 -13.47 -7.18
N ARG A 29 10.76 -13.31 -7.81
CA ARG A 29 10.64 -13.08 -9.25
C ARG A 29 10.00 -11.74 -9.52
N MET A 30 10.32 -11.14 -10.66
CA MET A 30 9.64 -9.92 -11.07
C MET A 30 8.15 -10.19 -11.21
N TYR A 31 7.33 -9.40 -10.51
CA TYR A 31 5.88 -9.46 -10.62
C TYR A 31 5.46 -8.90 -11.98
N LEU A 32 4.74 -9.67 -12.78
CA LEU A 32 4.38 -9.30 -14.16
C LEU A 32 5.61 -8.82 -14.97
N PRO A 33 6.58 -9.70 -15.23
CA PRO A 33 7.81 -9.31 -15.91
C PRO A 33 7.50 -8.68 -17.25
N HIS A 34 8.31 -7.69 -17.63
CA HIS A 34 8.17 -7.04 -18.93
C HIS A 34 8.31 -8.10 -20.03
N ASN A 35 7.24 -8.32 -20.79
CA ASN A 35 7.26 -9.23 -21.93
C ASN A 35 7.36 -8.41 -23.22
N PRO A 36 8.56 -8.28 -23.82
CA PRO A 36 8.72 -7.56 -25.09
C PRO A 36 8.05 -8.28 -26.28
N GLY A 37 7.56 -9.52 -26.10
CA GLY A 37 6.82 -10.29 -27.12
C GLY A 37 5.30 -10.09 -27.12
N PHE A 38 4.75 -9.31 -26.19
CA PHE A 38 3.35 -8.85 -26.23
C PHE A 38 3.28 -7.43 -26.84
N ASP A 39 3.98 -7.27 -27.96
CA ASP A 39 4.08 -6.04 -28.74
C ASP A 39 2.90 -5.90 -29.72
N THR A 40 1.95 -5.05 -29.32
CA THR A 40 1.10 -4.10 -30.08
C THR A 40 0.45 -4.43 -31.43
N THR A 41 0.62 -5.60 -32.05
CA THR A 41 -0.04 -5.89 -33.35
C THR A 41 -1.51 -6.34 -33.23
N THR A 42 -1.99 -6.66 -32.03
CA THR A 42 -3.40 -7.06 -31.79
C THR A 42 -4.12 -6.31 -30.66
N GLY A 43 -3.59 -5.16 -30.21
CA GLY A 43 -4.27 -4.32 -29.21
C GLY A 43 -4.30 -4.88 -27.78
N ASN A 44 -3.49 -5.88 -27.46
CA ASN A 44 -3.36 -6.42 -26.11
C ASN A 44 -2.15 -5.82 -25.40
N SER A 45 -2.41 -5.07 -24.33
CA SER A 45 -1.42 -4.39 -23.49
C SER A 45 -0.51 -5.38 -22.76
N GLY A 46 0.73 -5.54 -23.22
CA GLY A 46 1.78 -6.24 -22.49
C GLY A 46 1.99 -5.64 -21.10
N THR A 47 2.26 -6.50 -20.11
CA THR A 47 2.26 -6.11 -18.70
C THR A 47 3.41 -5.16 -18.34
N TYR A 48 3.07 -4.11 -17.59
CA TYR A 48 3.94 -3.02 -17.17
C TYR A 48 4.39 -3.25 -15.71
N ASN A 49 5.69 -3.30 -15.42
CA ASN A 49 6.22 -3.24 -14.05
C ASN A 49 7.37 -2.22 -13.99
N PRO A 50 7.05 -0.91 -14.03
CA PRO A 50 8.04 0.16 -14.07
C PRO A 50 8.79 0.29 -12.74
N ASP A 51 8.18 -0.21 -11.65
CA ASP A 51 8.63 -0.04 -10.29
C ASP A 51 9.53 -1.18 -9.81
N SER A 52 9.71 -2.20 -10.67
CA SER A 52 10.47 -3.42 -10.40
C SER A 52 9.93 -4.22 -9.22
N VAL A 53 8.61 -4.24 -9.03
CA VAL A 53 7.95 -5.03 -7.97
C VAL A 53 8.32 -6.50 -8.12
N MET A 54 8.67 -7.14 -7.00
CA MET A 54 8.98 -8.57 -6.94
C MET A 54 7.83 -9.31 -6.26
N ILE A 55 7.72 -10.61 -6.51
CA ILE A 55 6.76 -11.52 -5.87
C ILE A 55 7.51 -12.79 -5.45
N ASP A 56 7.18 -13.28 -4.25
CA ASP A 56 7.67 -14.57 -3.78
C ASP A 56 6.85 -15.71 -4.42
N THR A 57 7.55 -16.60 -5.12
CA THR A 57 6.95 -17.70 -5.89
C THR A 57 7.14 -19.08 -5.27
N CYS A 58 7.78 -19.18 -4.11
CA CYS A 58 8.03 -20.46 -3.46
C CYS A 58 6.84 -20.88 -2.61
N SER A 59 6.15 -21.95 -3.02
CA SER A 59 4.92 -22.45 -2.37
C SER A 59 5.07 -22.88 -0.91
N GLY A 60 6.30 -23.14 -0.45
CA GLY A 60 6.62 -23.44 0.94
C GLY A 60 7.09 -22.23 1.76
N SER A 61 7.17 -21.04 1.16
CA SER A 61 7.57 -19.82 1.84
C SER A 61 6.45 -19.27 2.73
N ALA A 62 6.82 -18.74 3.90
CA ALA A 62 5.88 -18.07 4.80
C ALA A 62 5.25 -16.82 4.17
N THR A 63 5.92 -16.26 3.16
CA THR A 63 5.52 -15.06 2.43
C THR A 63 5.13 -15.38 0.99
N TYR A 64 4.71 -16.61 0.70
CA TYR A 64 4.28 -17.00 -0.64
C TYR A 64 3.22 -16.04 -1.20
N ASN A 65 3.43 -15.56 -2.43
CA ASN A 65 2.65 -14.51 -3.11
C ASN A 65 2.71 -13.09 -2.52
N HIS A 66 3.51 -12.86 -1.47
CA HIS A 66 3.76 -11.51 -1.00
C HIS A 66 4.53 -10.72 -2.07
N LYS A 67 4.25 -9.42 -2.13
CA LYS A 67 4.87 -8.51 -3.09
C LYS A 67 5.88 -7.64 -2.36
N TYR A 68 6.99 -7.37 -3.04
CA TYR A 68 8.09 -6.61 -2.51
C TYR A 68 8.43 -5.44 -3.41
N ALA A 69 8.74 -4.28 -2.81
CA ALA A 69 9.15 -3.09 -3.54
C ALA A 69 10.22 -2.29 -2.79
N LYS A 70 11.01 -1.54 -3.56
CA LYS A 70 12.00 -0.58 -3.04
C LYS A 70 11.45 0.85 -2.97
N ARG A 71 10.34 1.15 -3.65
CA ARG A 71 9.89 2.51 -3.95
C ARG A 71 8.37 2.62 -4.04
N MET A 72 7.85 3.84 -4.17
CA MET A 72 6.43 4.17 -4.30
C MET A 72 5.60 4.05 -3.00
N PHE A 73 6.27 3.91 -1.86
CA PHE A 73 5.65 4.16 -0.57
C PHE A 73 5.45 5.66 -0.39
N ARG A 74 4.33 6.03 0.23
CA ARG A 74 4.06 7.40 0.66
C ARG A 74 3.63 7.41 2.11
N ILE A 75 4.17 8.36 2.85
CA ILE A 75 3.79 8.64 4.22
C ILE A 75 3.19 10.03 4.30
N GLN A 76 2.12 10.17 5.06
CA GLN A 76 1.45 11.44 5.33
C GLN A 76 1.57 11.76 6.81
N PHE A 77 1.97 12.98 7.14
CA PHE A 77 2.06 13.48 8.51
C PHE A 77 0.87 14.39 8.84
N PRO A 78 0.64 14.73 10.13
CA PRO A 78 -0.33 15.72 10.54
C PRO A 78 -0.10 17.08 9.88
N ILE A 79 -1.16 17.90 9.84
CA ILE A 79 -1.09 19.29 9.36
C ILE A 79 0.01 20.04 10.13
N TYR A 80 0.85 20.79 9.41
CA TYR A 80 2.00 21.54 9.93
C TYR A 80 3.11 20.68 10.56
N PHE A 81 3.10 19.38 10.32
CA PHE A 81 4.18 18.49 10.71
C PHE A 81 4.96 18.07 9.46
N TYR A 82 6.10 18.72 9.20
CA TYR A 82 7.00 18.35 8.10
C TYR A 82 8.38 18.04 8.70
N PRO A 83 8.93 16.82 8.51
CA PRO A 83 10.08 16.36 9.30
C PRO A 83 11.44 16.94 8.87
N PHE A 84 11.46 17.86 7.91
CA PHE A 84 12.66 18.51 7.37
C PHE A 84 12.55 20.03 7.50
N ASP A 85 13.68 20.71 7.45
CA ASP A 85 13.82 22.17 7.61
C ASP A 85 13.14 22.98 6.48
N HIS A 86 12.84 22.33 5.35
CA HIS A 86 12.07 22.88 4.26
C HIS A 86 11.31 21.77 3.52
N VAL A 87 10.38 22.18 2.64
CA VAL A 87 9.66 21.25 1.77
C VAL A 87 10.63 20.70 0.72
N LEU A 88 10.80 19.38 0.70
CA LEU A 88 11.68 18.72 -0.25
C LEU A 88 11.09 18.76 -1.67
N ASP A 89 11.96 19.02 -2.64
CA ASP A 89 11.63 18.90 -4.06
C ASP A 89 11.69 17.44 -4.54
N SER A 90 11.09 17.18 -5.70
CA SER A 90 11.19 15.86 -6.35
C SER A 90 12.60 15.47 -6.79
N GLY A 91 13.54 16.42 -6.87
CA GLY A 91 14.94 16.15 -7.15
C GLY A 91 15.79 15.91 -5.90
N GLU A 92 15.24 16.17 -4.72
CA GLU A 92 15.97 16.14 -3.46
C GLU A 92 15.70 14.84 -2.69
N VAL A 93 16.78 14.15 -2.34
CA VAL A 93 16.73 12.89 -1.59
C VAL A 93 17.41 13.10 -0.24
N LYS A 94 16.69 12.78 0.82
CA LYS A 94 17.17 12.85 2.21
C LYS A 94 17.21 11.48 2.85
N GLY A 95 18.18 11.26 3.73
CA GLY A 95 18.19 10.12 4.63
C GLY A 95 17.49 10.43 5.96
N VAL A 96 17.34 9.42 6.79
CA VAL A 96 16.84 9.57 8.18
C VAL A 96 17.73 10.49 9.01
N SER A 97 19.04 10.51 8.75
CA SER A 97 19.99 11.41 9.42
C SER A 97 19.66 12.89 9.22
N ASP A 98 18.94 13.21 8.15
CA ASP A 98 18.61 14.58 7.76
C ASP A 98 17.27 15.05 8.33
N ILE A 99 16.52 14.16 9.01
CA ILE A 99 15.35 14.56 9.79
C ILE A 99 15.80 15.60 10.82
N ASP A 100 15.05 16.70 10.86
CA ASP A 100 15.35 17.84 11.72
C ASP A 100 15.42 17.41 13.18
N SER A 101 16.42 17.94 13.89
CA SER A 101 16.66 17.69 15.31
C SER A 101 15.45 17.99 16.23
N THR A 102 14.55 18.86 15.79
CA THR A 102 13.28 19.16 16.48
C THR A 102 12.32 17.97 16.52
N TYR A 103 12.47 17.00 15.60
CA TYR A 103 11.68 15.77 15.52
C TYR A 103 12.48 14.54 15.97
N LEU A 104 13.25 14.66 17.06
CA LEU A 104 14.14 13.60 17.54
C LEU A 104 13.45 12.24 17.76
N GLY A 105 12.22 12.23 18.27
CA GLY A 105 11.45 11.00 18.46
C GLY A 105 11.16 10.26 17.14
N LEU A 106 10.78 11.01 16.10
CA LEU A 106 10.55 10.47 14.77
C LEU A 106 11.85 9.96 14.15
N LYS A 107 12.93 10.74 14.28
CA LYS A 107 14.26 10.37 13.80
C LYS A 107 14.73 9.05 14.41
N ASN A 108 14.65 8.93 15.73
CA ASN A 108 15.05 7.70 16.43
C ASN A 108 14.20 6.51 15.97
N ARG A 109 12.89 6.71 15.77
CA ARG A 109 12.03 5.63 15.29
C ARG A 109 12.40 5.16 13.89
N PHE A 110 12.73 6.08 12.99
CA PHE A 110 13.21 5.70 11.66
C PHE A 110 14.60 5.08 11.68
N LEU A 111 15.48 5.46 12.61
CA LEU A 111 16.78 4.80 12.79
C LEU A 111 16.61 3.33 13.23
N GLU A 112 15.72 3.07 14.20
CA GLU A 112 15.39 1.69 14.63
C GLU A 112 14.83 0.85 13.47
N ILE A 113 14.01 1.47 12.61
CA ILE A 113 13.46 0.83 11.41
C ILE A 113 14.58 0.59 10.39
N GLN A 114 15.53 1.51 10.21
CA GLN A 114 16.69 1.29 9.33
C GLN A 114 17.54 0.11 9.76
N ASP A 115 17.73 -0.09 11.07
CA ASP A 115 18.47 -1.23 11.61
C ASP A 115 17.82 -2.57 11.22
N THR A 116 16.52 -2.57 10.94
CA THR A 116 15.75 -3.77 10.58
C THR A 116 15.60 -3.94 9.06
N PHE A 117 15.33 -2.86 8.32
CA PHE A 117 14.90 -2.92 6.93
C PHE A 117 15.94 -2.34 5.95
N GLY A 118 17.09 -1.89 6.44
CA GLY A 118 18.13 -1.25 5.63
C GLY A 118 17.90 0.25 5.44
N ILE A 119 18.68 0.86 4.54
CA ILE A 119 18.69 2.33 4.41
C ILE A 119 17.35 2.84 3.87
N ILE A 120 16.83 3.91 4.49
CA ILE A 120 15.57 4.57 4.15
C ILE A 120 15.87 5.96 3.61
N TYR A 121 15.21 6.30 2.51
CA TYR A 121 15.28 7.61 1.86
C TYR A 121 13.91 8.26 1.75
N PHE A 122 13.90 9.59 1.77
CA PHE A 122 12.73 10.44 1.61
C PHE A 122 12.90 11.38 0.42
N GLN A 123 11.79 11.66 -0.28
CA GLN A 123 11.75 12.61 -1.39
C GLN A 123 10.42 13.36 -1.41
N GLY A 124 10.45 14.58 -1.94
CA GLY A 124 9.25 15.34 -2.28
C GLY A 124 8.35 14.65 -3.30
N LEU A 125 7.13 15.16 -3.46
CA LEU A 125 6.23 14.73 -4.53
C LEU A 125 6.59 15.42 -5.85
N ASN A 126 6.35 14.76 -6.99
CA ASN A 126 6.59 15.29 -8.35
C ASN A 126 5.67 16.47 -8.75
N HIS A 127 4.98 17.11 -7.80
CA HIS A 127 4.04 18.20 -8.07
C HIS A 127 4.47 19.48 -7.35
N PHE A 128 4.66 20.54 -8.13
CA PHE A 128 4.98 21.92 -7.71
C PHE A 128 3.80 22.58 -6.98
N SER A 129 3.39 22.00 -5.86
CA SER A 129 2.46 22.66 -4.93
C SER A 129 3.26 23.74 -4.20
N SER A 130 2.69 24.92 -3.97
CA SER A 130 3.35 25.90 -3.10
C SER A 130 3.53 25.32 -1.69
N ASP A 131 4.58 25.72 -0.98
CA ASP A 131 4.94 25.19 0.34
C ASP A 131 3.77 25.22 1.33
N SER A 132 2.94 26.26 1.26
CA SER A 132 1.75 26.39 2.12
C SER A 132 0.73 25.26 1.92
N ILE A 133 0.59 24.73 0.70
CA ILE A 133 -0.31 23.60 0.40
C ILE A 133 0.30 22.30 0.93
N VAL A 134 1.61 22.15 0.82
CA VAL A 134 2.32 20.96 1.31
C VAL A 134 2.27 20.90 2.84
N LEU A 135 2.42 22.03 3.54
CA LEU A 135 2.30 22.04 5.00
C LEU A 135 0.88 21.71 5.50
N LEU A 136 -0.16 21.96 4.70
CA LEU A 136 -1.53 21.55 5.00
C LEU A 136 -1.78 20.06 4.75
N ASN A 137 -0.95 19.42 3.92
CA ASN A 137 -1.01 18.00 3.64
C ASN A 137 0.40 17.42 3.46
N PRO A 138 1.18 17.27 4.54
CA PRO A 138 2.58 16.88 4.46
C PRO A 138 2.71 15.43 4.00
N VAL A 139 3.13 15.23 2.75
CA VAL A 139 3.32 13.90 2.17
C VAL A 139 4.72 13.77 1.59
N LEU A 140 5.36 12.66 1.92
CA LEU A 140 6.69 12.30 1.42
C LEU A 140 6.64 10.95 0.72
N GLN A 141 7.47 10.80 -0.31
CA GLN A 141 7.78 9.49 -0.87
C GLN A 141 8.86 8.83 -0.02
N VAL A 142 8.73 7.53 0.20
CA VAL A 142 9.70 6.72 0.94
C VAL A 142 10.25 5.64 0.03
N PHE A 143 11.55 5.45 0.11
CA PHE A 143 12.30 4.44 -0.62
C PHE A 143 13.20 3.68 0.33
N PHE A 144 13.46 2.43 -0.03
CA PHE A 144 14.37 1.55 0.68
C PHE A 144 15.49 1.14 -0.27
N GLU A 145 16.69 0.98 0.27
CA GLU A 145 17.80 0.40 -0.48
C GLU A 145 17.48 -1.03 -0.90
N GLU A 146 16.81 -1.80 -0.03
CA GLU A 146 16.44 -3.20 -0.27
C GLU A 146 14.94 -3.43 -0.46
N TYR A 147 14.60 -4.56 -1.09
CA TYR A 147 13.22 -4.95 -1.35
C TYR A 147 12.50 -5.24 -0.04
N GLN A 148 11.45 -4.46 0.24
CA GLN A 148 10.62 -4.64 1.42
C GLN A 148 9.27 -5.24 1.06
N ASP A 149 8.76 -6.11 1.92
CA ASP A 149 7.39 -6.59 1.84
C ASP A 149 6.42 -5.41 1.97
N ILE A 150 5.61 -5.20 0.93
CA ILE A 150 4.77 -4.02 0.80
C ILE A 150 3.73 -3.95 1.91
N ASP A 151 3.02 -5.04 2.14
CA ASP A 151 1.90 -5.08 3.09
C ASP A 151 2.42 -4.99 4.51
N PHE A 152 3.54 -5.68 4.78
CA PHE A 152 4.22 -5.58 6.05
C PHE A 152 4.67 -4.16 6.35
N ILE A 153 5.36 -3.46 5.42
CA ILE A 153 5.82 -2.09 5.66
C ILE A 153 4.65 -1.14 5.91
N VAL A 154 3.59 -1.22 5.09
CA VAL A 154 2.40 -0.37 5.25
C VAL A 154 1.80 -0.57 6.64
N GLN A 155 1.63 -1.82 7.08
CA GLN A 155 1.09 -2.13 8.40
C GLN A 155 2.05 -1.73 9.53
N HIS A 156 3.33 -2.06 9.39
CA HIS A 156 4.35 -1.81 10.40
C HIS A 156 4.49 -0.31 10.67
N PHE A 157 4.65 0.51 9.64
CA PHE A 157 4.79 1.96 9.80
C PHE A 157 3.54 2.58 10.40
N THR A 158 2.35 2.14 9.97
CA THR A 158 1.07 2.61 10.50
C THR A 158 0.93 2.32 12.01
N ASN A 159 1.47 1.20 12.48
CA ASN A 159 1.34 0.78 13.87
C ASN A 159 2.50 1.21 14.78
N THR A 160 3.63 1.63 14.22
CA THR A 160 4.86 1.87 14.98
C THR A 160 5.33 3.31 15.00
N ILE A 161 4.82 4.16 14.10
CA ILE A 161 5.21 5.57 14.00
C ILE A 161 3.97 6.45 14.24
N ASP A 162 3.76 6.85 15.50
CA ASP A 162 2.59 7.63 15.91
C ASP A 162 2.46 9.00 15.20
N SER A 163 3.57 9.53 14.69
CA SER A 163 3.58 10.80 13.94
C SER A 163 3.11 10.65 12.50
N ILE A 164 2.77 9.46 12.02
CA ILE A 164 2.26 9.23 10.67
C ILE A 164 0.74 9.06 10.71
N VAL A 165 0.02 9.84 9.90
CA VAL A 165 -1.43 9.76 9.73
C VAL A 165 -1.80 8.65 8.77
N LYS A 166 -0.99 8.44 7.72
CA LYS A 166 -1.31 7.48 6.66
C LYS A 166 -0.05 6.97 6.00
N VAL A 167 -0.01 5.66 5.75
CA VAL A 167 0.98 5.00 4.90
C VAL A 167 0.24 4.38 3.73
N VAL A 168 0.73 4.57 2.52
CA VAL A 168 0.19 3.91 1.32
C VAL A 168 1.31 3.44 0.42
N TYR A 169 1.08 2.31 -0.25
CA TYR A 169 1.88 1.90 -1.39
C TYR A 169 1.12 2.19 -2.69
N ASN A 170 1.74 2.92 -3.61
CA ASN A 170 1.16 3.18 -4.92
C ASN A 170 1.66 2.15 -5.93
N ASN A 171 0.92 1.03 -6.06
CA ASN A 171 1.24 0.03 -7.06
C ASN A 171 1.14 0.60 -8.48
N ARG A 172 2.26 0.69 -9.20
CA ARG A 172 2.25 0.98 -10.65
C ARG A 172 2.61 -0.24 -11.50
N ALA A 173 2.86 -1.39 -10.89
CA ALA A 173 2.85 -2.63 -11.63
C ALA A 173 1.41 -2.92 -12.12
N GLY A 174 1.30 -3.57 -13.28
CA GLY A 174 0.04 -3.95 -13.85
C GLY A 174 -0.78 -4.81 -12.88
N ASN A 175 -2.08 -4.88 -13.15
CA ASN A 175 -2.93 -5.85 -12.48
C ASN A 175 -3.19 -6.98 -13.49
N PRO A 176 -3.06 -8.26 -13.09
CA PRO A 176 -3.50 -9.36 -13.94
C PRO A 176 -5.00 -9.18 -14.16
N ILE A 177 -5.38 -8.93 -15.42
CA ILE A 177 -6.77 -8.90 -15.84
C ILE A 177 -7.15 -10.35 -16.12
N GLY A 178 -8.27 -10.84 -15.57
CA GLY A 178 -8.72 -12.20 -15.82
C GLY A 178 -8.89 -12.48 -17.32
N VAL A 179 -8.63 -13.71 -17.76
CA VAL A 179 -8.69 -14.10 -19.19
C VAL A 179 -10.09 -13.90 -19.82
N ASN A 180 -11.12 -13.71 -19.00
CA ASN A 180 -12.49 -13.36 -19.42
C ASN A 180 -12.92 -11.93 -19.07
N GLU A 181 -12.06 -11.14 -18.43
CA GLU A 181 -12.32 -9.75 -18.14
C GLU A 181 -11.78 -8.92 -19.29
N LYS A 182 -12.62 -8.63 -20.28
CA LYS A 182 -12.35 -7.44 -21.10
C LYS A 182 -12.33 -6.29 -20.10
N SER A 183 -11.18 -5.62 -19.97
CA SER A 183 -11.03 -4.39 -19.21
C SER A 183 -11.94 -3.30 -19.79
N GLU A 184 -13.23 -3.40 -19.50
CA GLU A 184 -14.02 -2.21 -19.24
C GLU A 184 -13.49 -1.73 -17.90
N THR A 185 -12.66 -0.69 -17.92
CA THR A 185 -12.31 0.09 -16.73
C THR A 185 -13.59 0.27 -15.92
N SER A 186 -13.70 -0.45 -14.80
CA SER A 186 -14.85 -0.35 -13.92
C SER A 186 -14.86 1.08 -13.43
N ASN A 187 -15.67 1.91 -14.08
CA ASN A 187 -15.74 3.35 -13.82
C ASN A 187 -16.38 3.63 -12.45
N PHE A 188 -16.70 2.60 -11.67
CA PHE A 188 -17.32 2.68 -10.36
C PHE A 188 -16.31 2.40 -9.25
N SER A 189 -16.50 3.06 -8.11
CA SER A 189 -15.75 2.81 -6.90
C SER A 189 -16.71 2.72 -5.73
N ILE A 190 -16.49 1.72 -4.86
CA ILE A 190 -17.37 1.38 -3.75
C ILE A 190 -16.62 1.64 -2.44
N TYR A 191 -17.17 2.47 -1.56
CA TYR A 191 -16.54 2.83 -0.28
C TYR A 191 -17.55 2.96 0.87
N PRO A 192 -17.16 2.64 2.12
CA PRO A 192 -15.93 1.95 2.49
C PRO A 192 -15.98 0.47 2.08
N ASN A 193 -14.81 -0.15 1.89
CA ASN A 193 -14.64 -1.58 1.73
C ASN A 193 -13.57 -2.05 2.74
N PRO A 194 -13.91 -2.80 3.80
CA PRO A 194 -15.23 -3.34 4.11
C PRO A 194 -16.27 -2.26 4.46
N VAL A 195 -17.54 -2.54 4.13
CA VAL A 195 -18.67 -1.61 4.30
C VAL A 195 -19.01 -1.42 5.78
N ASN A 196 -19.18 -0.17 6.22
CA ASN A 196 -19.56 0.17 7.59
C ASN A 196 -20.75 1.15 7.59
N ASP A 197 -21.94 0.66 7.97
CA ASP A 197 -23.24 1.36 8.05
C ASP A 197 -23.76 2.05 6.78
N TYR A 198 -22.90 2.43 5.84
CA TYR A 198 -23.24 3.04 4.59
C TYR A 198 -22.34 2.55 3.47
N LEU A 199 -22.89 2.54 2.26
CA LEU A 199 -22.22 2.21 1.02
C LEU A 199 -22.26 3.43 0.11
N THR A 200 -21.12 3.89 -0.35
CA THR A 200 -21.00 4.94 -1.35
C THR A 200 -20.57 4.31 -2.66
N ILE A 201 -21.37 4.51 -3.70
CA ILE A 201 -21.01 4.10 -5.06
C ILE A 201 -20.79 5.38 -5.85
N SER A 202 -19.54 5.62 -6.24
CA SER A 202 -19.14 6.74 -7.08
C SER A 202 -18.84 6.24 -8.49
N TYR A 203 -19.17 7.03 -9.51
CA TYR A 203 -19.03 6.65 -10.90
C TYR A 203 -18.45 7.78 -11.75
N LYS A 204 -17.38 7.50 -12.52
CA LYS A 204 -16.65 8.52 -13.30
C LYS A 204 -17.30 8.87 -14.63
N ILE A 205 -17.88 7.92 -15.36
CA ILE A 205 -18.45 8.16 -16.70
C ILE A 205 -19.71 7.32 -16.89
N GLY A 206 -20.88 7.92 -16.66
CA GLY A 206 -22.15 7.21 -16.85
C GLY A 206 -23.02 7.68 -17.97
N ARG A 207 -23.55 6.71 -18.71
CA ARG A 207 -24.68 6.95 -19.59
C ARG A 207 -25.90 7.08 -18.69
N SER A 208 -26.74 8.08 -18.95
CA SER A 208 -27.95 8.40 -18.16
C SER A 208 -28.99 7.27 -18.07
N LYS A 209 -28.75 6.13 -18.72
CA LYS A 209 -29.62 4.94 -18.77
C LYS A 209 -29.15 3.78 -17.91
N ASP A 210 -27.95 3.86 -17.35
CA ASP A 210 -27.38 2.79 -16.53
C ASP A 210 -28.12 2.70 -15.19
N LYS A 211 -28.28 1.49 -14.66
CA LYS A 211 -29.00 1.20 -13.42
C LYS A 211 -28.10 0.46 -12.44
N ILE A 212 -28.14 0.87 -11.17
CA ILE A 212 -27.48 0.14 -10.07
C ILE A 212 -28.55 -0.62 -9.31
N GLU A 213 -28.27 -1.88 -9.01
CA GLU A 213 -29.09 -2.73 -8.15
C GLU A 213 -28.24 -3.29 -7.02
N ILE A 214 -28.76 -3.25 -5.79
CA ILE A 214 -28.13 -3.87 -4.62
C ILE A 214 -28.93 -5.13 -4.29
N ILE A 215 -28.27 -6.28 -4.35
CA ILE A 215 -28.84 -7.60 -4.13
C ILE A 215 -28.00 -8.27 -3.05
N SER A 216 -28.65 -8.88 -2.08
CA SER A 216 -27.99 -9.68 -1.05
C SER A 216 -27.59 -11.06 -1.55
N ILE A 217 -26.77 -11.77 -0.77
CA ILE A 217 -26.27 -13.11 -1.10
C ILE A 217 -27.37 -14.17 -1.27
N ASP A 218 -28.53 -14.00 -0.62
CA ASP A 218 -29.72 -14.85 -0.75
C ASP A 218 -30.61 -14.45 -1.95
N GLY A 219 -30.15 -13.53 -2.80
CA GLY A 219 -30.85 -13.07 -3.99
C GLY A 219 -31.94 -12.03 -3.73
N LYS A 220 -32.11 -11.57 -2.48
CA LYS A 220 -33.10 -10.55 -2.14
C LYS A 220 -32.64 -9.17 -2.64
N LYS A 221 -33.52 -8.49 -3.36
CA LYS A 221 -33.28 -7.15 -3.87
C LYS A 221 -33.56 -6.09 -2.80
N TYR A 222 -32.55 -5.30 -2.46
CA TYR A 222 -32.68 -4.21 -1.48
C TYR A 222 -32.92 -2.86 -2.14
N TRP A 223 -32.39 -2.66 -3.35
CA TRP A 223 -32.47 -1.34 -3.98
C TRP A 223 -32.27 -1.36 -5.50
N LYS A 224 -32.84 -0.37 -6.18
CA LYS A 224 -32.65 -0.09 -7.61
C LYS A 224 -32.82 1.40 -7.89
N ALA A 225 -31.87 2.04 -8.55
CA ALA A 225 -32.13 3.31 -9.24
C ALA A 225 -31.23 3.55 -10.44
N ASN A 226 -31.56 4.62 -11.18
CA ASN A 226 -30.76 5.13 -12.27
C ASN A 226 -29.50 5.82 -11.72
N ILE A 227 -28.37 5.64 -12.40
CA ILE A 227 -27.08 6.19 -11.95
C ILE A 227 -27.13 7.73 -11.86
N LYS A 228 -26.66 8.25 -10.72
CA LYS A 228 -26.30 9.66 -10.50
C LYS A 228 -24.81 9.69 -10.14
N ARG A 229 -24.12 10.81 -10.40
CA ARG A 229 -22.65 10.96 -10.23
C ARG A 229 -22.10 10.45 -8.89
N SER A 230 -22.87 10.55 -7.81
CA SER A 230 -22.56 9.98 -6.51
C SER A 230 -23.86 9.59 -5.81
N MET A 231 -23.85 8.45 -5.13
CA MET A 231 -24.96 7.96 -4.33
C MET A 231 -24.44 7.35 -3.02
N MET A 232 -25.07 7.75 -1.91
CA MET A 232 -24.80 7.21 -0.59
C MET A 232 -26.01 6.42 -0.12
N PHE A 233 -25.77 5.21 0.37
CA PHE A 233 -26.78 4.28 0.86
C PHE A 233 -26.51 3.97 2.31
N ARG A 234 -27.54 3.88 3.14
CA ARG A 234 -27.41 3.37 4.50
C ARG A 234 -27.68 1.87 4.48
N CYS A 235 -26.68 1.06 4.76
CA CYS A 235 -26.81 -0.39 4.86
C CYS A 235 -27.40 -0.75 6.21
N CYS A 236 -28.53 -1.43 6.22
CA CYS A 236 -29.00 -2.14 7.41
C CYS A 236 -28.33 -3.52 7.42
N LYS A 237 -27.26 -3.64 8.20
CA LYS A 237 -26.42 -4.82 8.47
C LYS A 237 -25.37 -5.17 7.40
N THR A 238 -24.26 -5.66 7.94
CA THR A 238 -22.96 -5.98 7.34
C THR A 238 -23.07 -6.78 6.06
N VAL A 239 -22.49 -6.26 4.97
CA VAL A 239 -22.30 -7.00 3.72
C VAL A 239 -20.80 -7.17 3.52
N SER A 240 -20.32 -8.41 3.66
CA SER A 240 -18.98 -8.81 3.21
C SER A 240 -19.11 -9.32 1.77
N MET A 241 -18.33 -8.75 0.86
CA MET A 241 -18.14 -9.31 -0.49
C MET A 241 -16.82 -10.08 -0.48
N TYR A 242 -16.87 -11.34 -0.94
CA TYR A 242 -15.71 -12.14 -1.34
C TYR A 242 -15.45 -11.92 -2.83
#